data_AF-A0A521UVV2-F1
#
_entry.id   AF-A0A521UVV2-F1
#
_cell.length_a   1.000
_cell.length_b   1.000
_cell.length_c   1.000
_cell.angle_alpha   90.00
_cell.angle_beta   90.00
_cell.angle_gamma   90.00
#
_symmetry.space_group_name_H-M   'P 1'
#
loop_
_entity.id
_entity.type
_entity.pdbx_description
1 polymer ?
#
loop_
_entity_poly.entity_id
_entity_poly.type
_entity_poly.pdbx_seq_one_letter_code
_entity_poly.pdbx_strand_id
1 'polypeptide(L)'
;MSAYRKFRDIQFRDLGLLKAALADLGYAIVEEGDHLPLYGYQGDLRPERAALVVRRQHLTRASNDLGFQRTDQGYVPVISEYDLGALLDGKFLARLRTAYNLRVVERVTRRLHGTRVAQTEGNVIRVRVRY
;
A
#
# COMPACT_ATOMS: atom_id res chain seq x y z
N MET A 1 20.14 -0.94 13.07
CA MET A 1 19.32 -0.06 12.20
C MET A 1 18.89 -0.88 10.99
N SER A 2 17.60 -1.10 10.77
CA SER A 2 17.11 -1.87 9.61
C SER A 2 17.09 -0.98 8.36
N ALA A 3 17.56 -1.48 7.22
CA ALA A 3 17.55 -0.71 5.98
C ALA A 3 16.12 -0.57 5.43
N TYR A 4 15.86 0.49 4.67
CA TYR A 4 14.62 0.63 3.92
C TYR A 4 14.80 0.10 2.49
N ARG A 5 13.78 -0.59 1.99
CA ARG A 5 13.72 -1.15 0.64
C ARG A 5 12.62 -0.48 -0.15
N LYS A 6 12.92 -0.20 -1.43
CA LYS A 6 11.97 0.33 -2.41
C LYS A 6 11.52 -0.78 -3.34
N PHE A 7 10.24 -1.07 -3.38
CA PHE A 7 9.67 -2.20 -4.14
C PHE A 7 9.19 -1.74 -5.52
N ARG A 8 10.14 -1.45 -6.43
CA ARG A 8 9.85 -0.86 -7.76
C ARG A 8 8.98 -1.75 -8.66
N ASP A 9 8.96 -3.04 -8.38
CA ASP A 9 8.10 -4.04 -9.01
C ASP A 9 6.62 -3.91 -8.60
N ILE A 10 6.34 -3.23 -7.47
CA ILE A 10 5.00 -2.95 -6.97
C ILE A 10 4.71 -1.46 -7.16
N GLN A 11 3.66 -1.17 -7.95
CA GLN A 11 3.28 0.20 -8.28
C GLN A 11 1.78 0.39 -8.13
N PHE A 12 1.40 1.41 -7.35
CA PHE A 12 0.02 1.82 -7.16
C PHE A 12 -0.22 3.11 -7.95
N ARG A 13 -1.03 3.05 -9.01
CA ARG A 13 -1.18 4.16 -9.97
C ARG A 13 -2.03 5.32 -9.44
N ASP A 14 -3.02 5.00 -8.61
CA ASP A 14 -3.98 5.98 -8.10
C ASP A 14 -3.85 6.15 -6.59
N LEU A 15 -3.57 7.38 -6.18
CA LEU A 15 -3.39 7.72 -4.76
C LEU A 15 -4.66 7.46 -3.94
N GLY A 16 -5.83 7.81 -4.47
CA GLY A 16 -7.10 7.62 -3.78
C GLY A 16 -7.41 6.14 -3.54
N LEU A 17 -7.16 5.29 -4.53
CA LEU A 17 -7.30 3.83 -4.39
C LEU A 17 -6.26 3.23 -3.45
N LEU A 18 -5.02 3.75 -3.44
CA LEU A 18 -3.99 3.34 -2.49
C LEU A 18 -4.41 3.66 -1.05
N LYS A 19 -4.86 4.89 -0.79
CA LYS A 19 -5.36 5.31 0.53
C LYS A 19 -6.55 4.46 0.98
N ALA A 20 -7.49 4.21 0.08
CA ALA A 20 -8.64 3.35 0.34
C ALA A 20 -8.22 1.91 0.70
N ALA A 21 -7.25 1.34 -0.03
CA ALA A 21 -6.71 0.02 0.25
C ALA A 21 -5.92 -0.05 1.56
N LEU A 22 -5.19 1.01 1.91
CA LEU A 22 -4.54 1.13 3.23
C LEU A 22 -5.57 1.17 4.36
N ALA A 23 -6.65 1.95 4.19
CA ALA A 23 -7.74 2.01 5.15
C ALA A 23 -8.43 0.65 5.34
N ASP A 24 -8.63 -0.13 4.28
CA ASP A 24 -9.18 -1.50 4.36
C ASP A 24 -8.30 -2.45 5.19
N LEU A 25 -7.01 -2.18 5.27
CA LEU A 25 -6.05 -2.95 6.07
C LEU A 25 -5.88 -2.38 7.50
N GLY A 26 -6.64 -1.34 7.86
CA GLY A 26 -6.57 -0.68 9.17
C GLY A 26 -5.64 0.53 9.24
N TYR A 27 -5.02 0.93 8.13
CA TYR A 27 -4.08 2.06 8.05
C TYR A 27 -4.76 3.31 7.48
N ALA A 28 -5.81 3.81 8.16
CA ALA A 28 -6.65 4.89 7.66
C ALA A 28 -6.01 6.29 7.77
N ILE A 29 -5.10 6.47 8.72
CA ILE A 29 -4.43 7.75 8.95
C ILE A 29 -3.12 7.77 8.15
N VAL A 30 -3.08 8.64 7.14
CA VAL A 30 -1.96 8.82 6.24
C VAL A 30 -1.63 10.30 6.09
N GLU A 31 -0.35 10.61 6.01
CA GLU A 31 0.15 11.93 5.68
C GLU A 31 0.54 11.98 4.19
N GLU A 32 0.15 13.06 3.52
CA GLU A 32 0.47 13.33 2.11
C GLU A 32 1.41 14.55 2.02
N GLY A 33 2.36 14.48 1.11
CA GLY A 33 3.27 15.58 0.79
C GLY A 33 4.18 15.19 -0.37
N ASP A 34 5.06 16.07 -0.82
CA ASP A 34 5.96 15.70 -1.93
C ASP A 34 7.25 15.00 -1.45
N HIS A 35 7.73 15.32 -0.25
CA HIS A 35 9.02 14.89 0.29
C HIS A 35 9.00 14.67 1.81
N LEU A 36 8.05 13.87 2.30
CA LEU A 36 7.94 13.60 3.73
C LEU A 36 9.14 12.78 4.24
N PRO A 37 9.69 13.12 5.42
CA PRO A 37 10.71 12.32 6.08
C PRO A 37 10.10 11.02 6.62
N LEU A 38 10.89 9.95 6.60
CA LEU A 38 10.59 8.70 7.28
C LEU A 38 11.43 8.59 8.55
N TYR A 39 10.83 8.10 9.62
CA TYR A 39 11.51 7.87 10.89
C TYR A 39 11.59 6.38 11.22
N GLY A 40 12.69 5.99 11.84
CA GLY A 40 12.86 4.66 12.42
C GLY A 40 12.14 4.51 13.75
N TYR A 41 12.12 3.27 14.26
CA TYR A 41 11.55 2.94 15.57
C TYR A 41 12.12 3.79 16.71
N GLN A 42 13.40 4.19 16.63
CA GLN A 42 14.07 5.01 17.66
C GLN A 42 13.89 6.52 17.42
N GLY A 43 13.06 6.93 16.45
CA GLY A 43 12.88 8.33 16.05
C GLY A 43 14.02 8.85 15.15
N ASP A 44 14.90 7.97 14.71
CA ASP A 44 16.02 8.28 13.82
C ASP A 44 15.53 8.60 12.40
N LEU A 45 15.98 9.74 11.86
CA LEU A 45 15.65 10.17 10.50
C LEU A 45 16.26 9.22 9.47
N ARG A 46 15.49 8.90 8.43
CA ARG A 46 15.91 8.06 7.33
C ARG A 46 16.26 8.90 6.08
N PRO A 47 17.23 8.44 5.27
CA PRO A 47 17.61 9.13 4.04
C PRO A 47 16.50 9.10 3.00
N GLU A 48 15.60 8.11 3.05
CA GLU A 48 14.48 8.00 2.15
C GLU A 48 13.43 9.10 2.37
N ARG A 49 12.69 9.38 1.30
CA ARG A 49 11.58 10.33 1.26
C ARG A 49 10.37 9.66 0.64
N ALA A 50 9.20 10.03 1.12
CA ALA A 50 7.94 9.49 0.68
C ALA A 50 6.95 10.61 0.36
N ALA A 51 6.04 10.33 -0.58
CA ALA A 51 4.94 11.21 -0.89
C ALA A 51 3.67 10.88 -0.06
N LEU A 52 3.61 9.66 0.47
CA LEU A 52 2.57 9.20 1.39
C LEU A 52 3.24 8.47 2.55
N VAL A 53 2.85 8.76 3.79
CA VAL A 53 3.42 8.12 4.99
C VAL A 53 2.32 7.64 5.94
N VAL A 54 2.41 6.39 6.37
CA VAL A 54 1.71 5.90 7.56
C VAL A 54 2.72 5.95 8.71
N ARG A 55 2.47 6.83 9.69
CA ARG A 55 3.36 6.98 10.85
C ARG A 55 3.34 5.73 11.71
N ARG A 56 4.48 5.39 12.30
CA ARG A 56 4.65 4.19 13.15
C ARG A 56 3.62 4.04 14.26
N GLN A 57 3.09 5.14 14.79
CA GLN A 57 2.05 5.14 15.82
C GLN A 57 0.71 4.52 15.33
N HIS A 58 0.52 4.41 14.03
CA HIS A 58 -0.65 3.78 13.38
C HIS A 58 -0.33 2.39 12.82
N LEU A 59 0.85 1.85 13.08
CA LEU A 59 1.30 0.53 12.64
C LEU A 59 1.32 -0.44 13.84
N THR A 60 2.51 -0.85 14.27
CA THR A 60 2.72 -1.67 15.46
C THR A 60 3.69 -0.94 16.40
N ARG A 61 3.72 -1.38 17.68
CA ARG A 61 4.59 -0.75 18.68
C ARG A 61 6.05 -0.72 18.24
N ALA A 62 6.56 -1.76 17.59
CA ALA A 62 7.96 -1.88 17.17
C ALA A 62 8.26 -1.39 15.73
N SER A 63 7.24 -0.92 15.01
CA SER A 63 7.39 -0.52 13.60
C SER A 63 8.14 0.79 13.41
N ASN A 64 8.72 0.93 12.21
CA ASN A 64 9.18 2.20 11.66
C ASN A 64 8.05 2.86 10.86
N ASP A 65 8.27 4.04 10.28
CA ASP A 65 7.31 4.62 9.35
C ASP A 65 7.19 3.79 8.06
N LEU A 66 5.98 3.72 7.51
CA LEU A 66 5.72 3.10 6.21
C LEU A 66 5.54 4.21 5.17
N GLY A 67 6.40 4.22 4.16
CA GLY A 67 6.37 5.23 3.10
C GLY A 67 5.90 4.69 1.75
N PHE A 68 5.45 5.60 0.90
CA PHE A 68 5.31 5.37 -0.53
C PHE A 68 5.94 6.53 -1.29
N GLN A 69 6.93 6.25 -2.11
CA GLN A 69 7.59 7.24 -2.95
C GLN A 69 6.80 7.43 -4.24
N ARG A 70 6.55 8.69 -4.63
CA ARG A 70 5.97 9.01 -5.93
C ARG A 70 6.99 8.79 -7.05
N THR A 71 6.52 8.23 -8.16
CA THR A 71 7.25 8.02 -9.41
C THR A 71 6.34 8.45 -10.58
N ASP A 72 6.88 8.47 -11.80
CA ASP A 72 6.10 8.81 -13.00
C ASP A 72 4.96 7.82 -13.28
N GLN A 73 5.02 6.63 -12.69
CA GLN A 73 4.05 5.55 -12.89
C GLN A 73 3.09 5.37 -11.71
N GLY A 74 3.27 6.12 -10.62
CA GLY A 74 2.44 6.04 -9.43
C GLY A 74 3.23 6.07 -8.13
N TYR A 75 2.92 5.17 -7.20
CA TYR A 75 3.48 5.13 -5.86
C TYR A 75 4.14 3.78 -5.60
N VAL A 76 5.41 3.81 -5.19
CA VAL A 76 6.24 2.64 -4.89
C VAL A 76 6.41 2.52 -3.38
N PRO A 77 6.17 1.35 -2.76
CA PRO A 77 6.40 1.15 -1.33
C PRO A 77 7.85 1.37 -0.93
N VAL A 78 8.04 2.03 0.21
CA VAL A 78 9.33 2.25 0.88
C VAL A 78 9.17 1.73 2.32
N ILE A 79 9.68 0.54 2.58
CA ILE A 79 9.41 -0.21 3.83
C ILE A 79 10.75 -0.66 4.43
N SER A 80 10.88 -0.59 5.75
CA SER A 80 12.03 -1.19 6.43
C SER A 80 12.06 -2.72 6.26
N GLU A 81 13.24 -3.34 6.27
CA GLU A 81 13.34 -4.81 6.24
C GLU A 81 12.68 -5.47 7.44
N TYR A 82 12.72 -4.81 8.60
CA TYR A 82 12.02 -5.27 9.80
C TYR A 82 10.51 -5.33 9.56
N ASP A 83 9.93 -4.24 9.07
CA ASP A 83 8.49 -4.13 8.83
C ASP A 83 8.02 -5.03 7.68
N LEU A 84 8.90 -5.41 6.75
CA LEU A 84 8.60 -6.40 5.73
C LEU A 84 8.20 -7.75 6.33
N GLY A 85 8.82 -8.17 7.43
CA GLY A 85 8.47 -9.39 8.15
C GLY A 85 7.41 -9.17 9.23
N ALA A 86 7.40 -8.01 9.88
CA ALA A 86 6.52 -7.75 11.01
C ALA A 86 5.09 -7.37 10.62
N LEU A 87 4.89 -6.63 9.51
CA LEU A 87 3.57 -6.17 9.12
C LEU A 87 2.71 -7.29 8.53
N LEU A 88 1.58 -7.56 9.18
CA LEU A 88 0.62 -8.60 8.80
C LEU A 88 1.29 -9.96 8.59
N ASP A 89 2.20 -10.34 9.49
CA ASP A 89 2.96 -11.60 9.46
C ASP A 89 3.70 -11.81 8.12
N GLY A 90 4.32 -10.74 7.62
CA GLY A 90 5.06 -10.73 6.36
C GLY A 90 4.17 -10.67 5.11
N LYS A 91 2.86 -10.52 5.27
CA LYS A 91 1.89 -10.54 4.15
C LYS A 91 1.41 -9.16 3.73
N PHE A 92 1.95 -8.09 4.32
CA PHE A 92 1.50 -6.72 4.09
C PHE A 92 1.41 -6.35 2.60
N LEU A 93 2.50 -6.50 1.84
CA LEU A 93 2.52 -6.14 0.41
C LEU A 93 1.52 -6.95 -0.43
N ALA A 94 1.38 -8.24 -0.13
CA ALA A 94 0.43 -9.11 -0.82
C ALA A 94 -1.02 -8.69 -0.52
N ARG A 95 -1.35 -8.41 0.73
CA ARG A 95 -2.68 -7.95 1.14
C ARG A 95 -3.00 -6.56 0.58
N LEU A 96 -2.03 -5.65 0.57
CA LEU A 96 -2.20 -4.30 0.01
C LEU A 96 -2.46 -4.35 -1.49
N ARG A 97 -1.72 -5.17 -2.25
CA ARG A 97 -2.00 -5.40 -3.68
C ARG A 97 -3.40 -5.93 -3.91
N THR A 98 -3.83 -6.91 -3.12
CA THR A 98 -5.18 -7.49 -3.23
C THR A 98 -6.25 -6.44 -2.94
N ALA A 99 -6.14 -5.71 -1.83
CA ALA A 99 -7.08 -4.65 -1.46
C ALA A 99 -7.14 -3.56 -2.54
N TYR A 100 -6.00 -3.10 -3.03
CA TYR A 100 -5.93 -2.11 -4.12
C TYR A 100 -6.63 -2.60 -5.40
N ASN A 101 -6.35 -3.83 -5.83
CA ASN A 101 -6.98 -4.38 -7.04
C ASN A 101 -8.50 -4.52 -6.88
N LEU A 102 -8.98 -4.87 -5.69
CA LEU A 102 -10.42 -4.90 -5.40
C LEU A 102 -11.05 -3.52 -5.53
N ARG A 103 -10.38 -2.46 -5.02
CA ARG A 103 -10.84 -1.07 -5.16
C ARG A 103 -10.78 -0.58 -6.61
N VAL A 104 -9.78 -0.98 -7.40
CA VAL A 104 -9.71 -0.70 -8.84
C VAL A 104 -10.91 -1.31 -9.54
N VAL A 105 -11.19 -2.60 -9.31
CA VAL A 105 -12.34 -3.28 -9.90
C VAL A 105 -13.62 -2.56 -9.52
N GLU A 106 -13.83 -2.25 -8.24
CA GLU A 106 -15.01 -1.57 -7.75
C GLU A 106 -15.21 -0.21 -8.44
N ARG A 107 -14.15 0.59 -8.58
CA ARG A 107 -14.20 1.87 -9.30
C ARG A 107 -14.60 1.69 -10.76
N VAL A 108 -14.03 0.69 -11.44
CA VAL A 108 -14.34 0.38 -12.85
C VAL A 108 -15.79 -0.11 -12.98
N THR A 109 -16.25 -1.00 -12.11
CA THR A 109 -17.64 -1.50 -12.09
C THR A 109 -18.63 -0.35 -11.93
N ARG A 110 -18.43 0.54 -10.96
CA ARG A 110 -19.29 1.70 -10.76
C ARG A 110 -19.29 2.64 -11.97
N ARG A 111 -18.12 2.90 -12.56
CA ARG A 111 -17.99 3.78 -13.74
C ARG A 111 -18.71 3.23 -14.97
N LEU A 112 -18.69 1.92 -15.17
CA LEU A 112 -19.26 1.26 -16.34
C LEU A 112 -20.71 0.81 -16.14
N HIS A 113 -21.31 1.07 -14.96
CA HIS A 113 -22.63 0.52 -14.57
C HIS A 113 -22.69 -1.01 -14.72
N GLY A 114 -21.52 -1.66 -14.67
CA GLY A 114 -21.39 -3.08 -14.96
C GLY A 114 -21.68 -3.94 -13.73
N THR A 115 -21.79 -5.24 -13.95
CA THR A 115 -21.93 -6.23 -12.87
C THR A 115 -20.59 -6.91 -12.63
N ARG A 116 -20.17 -6.99 -11.36
CA ARG A 116 -18.97 -7.73 -10.95
C ARG A 116 -19.24 -9.23 -11.03
N VAL A 117 -18.49 -9.94 -11.88
CA VAL A 117 -18.52 -11.41 -11.94
C VAL A 117 -17.17 -11.93 -11.43
N ALA A 118 -17.19 -12.58 -10.28
CA ALA A 118 -16.03 -13.33 -9.78
C ALA A 118 -16.14 -14.77 -10.29
N GLN A 119 -15.09 -15.26 -10.93
CA GLN A 119 -14.97 -16.64 -11.38
C GLN A 119 -13.73 -17.25 -10.72
N THR A 120 -13.94 -18.33 -9.98
CA THR A 120 -12.85 -19.07 -9.34
C THR A 120 -12.32 -20.10 -10.35
N GLU A 121 -11.10 -19.89 -10.84
CA GLU A 121 -10.37 -20.87 -11.66
C GLU A 121 -9.27 -21.48 -10.78
N GLY A 122 -9.53 -22.68 -10.24
CA GLY A 122 -8.62 -23.34 -9.31
C GLY A 122 -8.41 -22.52 -8.04
N ASN A 123 -7.16 -22.12 -7.77
CA ASN A 123 -6.78 -21.33 -6.59
C ASN A 123 -6.73 -19.81 -6.85
N VAL A 124 -7.17 -19.35 -8.03
CA VAL A 124 -7.13 -17.95 -8.46
C VAL A 124 -8.55 -17.41 -8.62
N ILE A 125 -8.85 -16.30 -7.95
CA ILE A 125 -10.10 -15.55 -8.16
C ILE A 125 -9.86 -14.54 -9.28
N ARG A 126 -10.42 -14.81 -10.47
CA ARG A 126 -10.48 -13.84 -11.55
C ARG A 126 -11.74 -13.01 -11.40
N VAL A 127 -11.59 -11.69 -11.32
CA VAL A 127 -12.72 -10.77 -11.30
C VAL A 127 -12.83 -10.09 -12.65
N ARG A 128 -13.95 -10.27 -13.34
CA ARG A 128 -14.28 -9.61 -14.59
C ARG A 128 -15.45 -8.65 -14.37
N VAL A 129 -15.40 -7.50 -15.04
CA VAL A 129 -16.52 -6.54 -15.09
C VAL A 129 -17.19 -6.74 -16.45
N ARG A 130 -18.48 -7.07 -16.45
CA ARG A 130 -19.32 -7.12 -17.66
C ARG A 130 -20.14 -5.84 -17.72
N TYR A 131 -20.18 -5.20 -18.88
CA TYR A 131 -20.97 -4.02 -19.21
C TYR A 131 -21.48 -4.13 -20.64
#